data_AF-A0AAU6XS65-F1
#
_entry.id   AF-A0AAU6XS65-F1
#
_cell.length_a   1.000
_cell.length_b   1.000
_cell.length_c   1.000
_cell.angle_alpha   90.00
_cell.angle_beta   90.00
_cell.angle_gamma   90.00
#
_symmetry.space_group_name_H-M   'P 1'
#
loop_
_entity.id
_entity.type
_entity.pdbx_description
1 polymer ?
#
loop_
_entity_poly.entity_id
_entity_poly.type
_entity_poly.pdbx_seq_one_letter_code
_entity_poly.pdbx_strand_id
1 'polypeptide(L)'
;MQHAPAPDRPAWFASFDARTPVEMIATFTDALTDPTADPADNWDPQEPLLKAGWIPAYNHHRLASPDGTVRVEADETTRAWWVDTALRDFRTLLWQAHFSEHTPPHLITAFTTALTDPRPVPRTASPSSLPTRSPGFITRSHREVAATQVAGALEERIRSLAARRSGPPTTSTHPPQRPQAERHRQR
;
A
#
# COMPACT_ATOMS: atom_id res chain seq x y z
N MET A 1 10.10 -0.51 -2.78
CA MET A 1 10.27 0.95 -2.58
C MET A 1 11.10 1.17 -1.34
N GLN A 2 12.01 2.14 -1.36
CA GLN A 2 12.91 2.42 -0.23
C GLN A 2 13.05 3.93 -0.05
N HIS A 3 13.15 4.36 1.20
CA HIS A 3 13.44 5.73 1.61
C HIS A 3 14.76 5.74 2.38
N ALA A 4 15.69 6.57 1.92
CA ALA A 4 16.98 6.75 2.57
C ALA A 4 16.78 7.51 3.90
N PRO A 5 17.64 7.28 4.91
CA PRO A 5 17.54 8.02 6.17
C PRO A 5 17.83 9.51 5.94
N ALA A 6 17.16 10.36 6.72
CA ALA A 6 17.42 11.80 6.86
C ALA A 6 17.58 12.14 8.36
N PRO A 7 18.11 13.33 8.72
CA PRO A 7 18.42 13.67 10.11
C PRO A 7 17.24 13.53 11.10
N ASP A 8 16.01 13.71 10.61
CA ASP A 8 14.75 13.63 11.35
C ASP A 8 13.88 12.43 10.94
N ARG A 9 14.33 11.60 9.99
CA ARG A 9 13.51 10.52 9.41
C ARG A 9 14.32 9.23 9.25
N PRO A 10 13.96 8.15 9.97
CA PRO A 10 14.61 6.87 9.78
C PRO A 10 14.40 6.32 8.36
N ALA A 11 15.28 5.42 7.95
CA ALA A 11 15.12 4.68 6.71
C ALA A 11 13.92 3.74 6.81
N TRP A 12 13.18 3.57 5.71
CA TRP A 12 12.09 2.59 5.64
C TRP A 12 12.02 1.98 4.24
N PHE A 13 11.39 0.82 4.15
CA PHE A 13 11.10 0.19 2.87
C PHE A 13 9.72 -0.50 2.88
N ALA A 14 9.17 -0.62 1.68
CA ALA A 14 7.97 -1.38 1.38
C ALA A 14 8.27 -2.31 0.20
N SER A 15 7.99 -3.60 0.35
CA SER A 15 8.13 -4.60 -0.71
C SER A 15 6.78 -5.19 -1.08
N PHE A 16 6.58 -5.40 -2.38
CA PHE A 16 5.36 -5.96 -2.96
C PHE A 16 5.76 -7.08 -3.91
N ASP A 17 5.10 -8.22 -3.81
CA ASP A 17 5.31 -9.33 -4.73
C ASP A 17 4.80 -9.01 -6.15
N ALA A 18 5.27 -9.79 -7.12
CA ALA A 18 4.90 -9.63 -8.53
C ALA A 18 3.39 -9.76 -8.83
N ARG A 19 2.61 -10.31 -7.89
CA ARG A 19 1.15 -10.50 -8.00
C ARG A 19 0.35 -9.58 -7.11
N THR A 20 0.99 -8.65 -6.39
CA THR A 20 0.28 -7.64 -5.63
C THR A 20 -0.62 -6.84 -6.59
N PRO A 21 -1.92 -6.72 -6.29
CA PRO A 21 -2.84 -5.89 -7.07
C PRO A 21 -2.31 -4.46 -7.30
N VAL A 22 -2.46 -3.94 -8.52
CA VAL A 22 -1.94 -2.63 -8.90
C VAL A 22 -2.52 -1.51 -8.04
N GLU A 23 -3.78 -1.63 -7.61
CA GLU A 23 -4.53 -0.70 -6.78
C GLU A 23 -3.93 -0.59 -5.39
N MET A 24 -3.35 -1.67 -4.86
CA MET A 24 -2.66 -1.63 -3.58
C MET A 24 -1.38 -0.79 -3.69
N ILE A 25 -0.62 -1.00 -4.77
CA ILE A 25 0.59 -0.22 -5.07
C ILE A 25 0.21 1.24 -5.38
N ALA A 26 -0.87 1.44 -6.13
CA ALA A 26 -1.34 2.74 -6.57
C ALA A 26 -1.88 3.56 -5.40
N THR A 27 -2.63 2.95 -4.46
CA THR A 27 -3.07 3.64 -3.24
C THR A 27 -1.90 3.96 -2.31
N PHE A 28 -0.94 3.04 -2.16
CA PHE A 28 0.27 3.30 -1.39
C PHE A 28 1.08 4.47 -1.97
N THR A 29 1.24 4.52 -3.29
CA THR A 29 1.98 5.60 -3.98
C THR A 29 1.23 6.93 -4.02
N ASP A 30 -0.10 6.90 -4.12
CA ASP A 30 -0.92 8.10 -3.99
C ASP A 30 -0.79 8.71 -2.59
N ALA A 31 -0.79 7.89 -1.54
CA ALA A 31 -0.58 8.35 -0.17
C ALA A 31 0.85 8.87 0.04
N LEU A 32 1.85 8.20 -0.54
CA LEU A 32 3.25 8.63 -0.49
C LEU A 32 3.49 10.00 -1.14
N THR A 33 2.66 10.37 -2.11
CA THR A 33 2.77 11.63 -2.84
C THR A 33 1.77 12.68 -2.38
N ASP A 34 1.03 12.40 -1.31
CA ASP A 34 0.06 13.33 -0.75
C ASP A 34 0.76 14.39 0.14
N PRO A 35 0.79 15.68 -0.27
CA PRO A 35 1.40 16.73 0.54
C PRO A 35 0.56 17.10 1.77
N THR A 36 -0.68 16.62 1.87
CA THR A 36 -1.61 16.95 2.95
C THR A 36 -1.57 15.98 4.12
N ALA A 37 -0.88 14.85 3.97
CA ALA A 37 -0.69 13.88 5.05
C ALA A 37 0.22 14.49 6.14
N ASP A 38 -0.39 14.90 7.27
CA ASP A 38 0.35 15.39 8.41
C ASP A 38 0.92 14.19 9.21
N PRO A 39 2.24 14.13 9.45
CA PRO A 39 2.82 13.15 10.35
C PRO A 39 2.27 13.18 11.78
N ALA A 40 1.67 14.30 12.21
CA ALA A 40 1.06 14.46 13.53
C ALA A 40 -0.34 13.84 13.63
N ASP A 41 -0.98 13.50 12.51
CA ASP A 41 -2.27 12.82 12.52
C ASP A 41 -2.16 11.42 13.15
N ASN A 42 -3.17 11.06 13.95
CA ASN A 42 -3.23 9.76 14.61
C ASN A 42 -3.74 8.67 13.65
N TRP A 43 -2.88 8.26 12.72
CA TRP A 43 -3.17 7.18 11.77
C TRP A 43 -3.11 5.82 12.47
N ASP A 44 -4.24 5.09 12.45
CA ASP A 44 -4.32 3.70 12.89
C ASP A 44 -4.42 2.76 11.67
N PRO A 45 -3.39 1.98 11.34
CA PRO A 45 -3.45 1.08 10.20
C PRO A 45 -4.38 -0.13 10.40
N GLN A 46 -4.77 -0.48 11.64
CA GLN A 46 -5.71 -1.57 11.90
C GLN A 46 -7.17 -1.14 11.78
N GLU A 47 -7.47 0.14 11.97
CA GLU A 47 -8.84 0.68 11.99
C GLU A 47 -9.67 0.29 10.75
N PRO A 48 -9.17 0.40 9.49
CA PRO A 48 -9.95 0.01 8.32
C PRO A 48 -10.32 -1.48 8.31
N LEU A 49 -9.39 -2.34 8.74
CA LEU A 49 -9.59 -3.80 8.79
C LEU A 49 -10.67 -4.16 9.82
N LEU A 50 -10.60 -3.55 11.01
CA LEU A 50 -11.58 -3.76 12.07
C LEU A 50 -12.98 -3.28 11.64
N LYS A 51 -13.08 -2.11 11.00
CA LYS A 51 -14.35 -1.60 10.45
C LYS A 51 -14.92 -2.52 9.36
N ALA A 52 -14.06 -3.20 8.60
CA ALA A 52 -14.45 -4.19 7.60
C ALA A 52 -14.79 -5.58 8.19
N GLY A 53 -14.82 -5.72 9.52
CA GLY A 53 -15.19 -6.96 10.20
C GLY A 53 -14.10 -8.03 10.21
N TRP A 54 -12.83 -7.64 10.02
CA TRP A 54 -11.70 -8.57 10.15
C TRP A 54 -11.54 -8.98 11.60
N ILE A 55 -11.19 -10.25 11.81
CA ILE A 55 -11.12 -10.85 13.14
C ILE A 55 -9.67 -11.19 13.53
N PRO A 56 -9.31 -11.11 14.81
CA PRO A 56 -8.03 -11.60 15.30
C PRO A 56 -7.85 -13.08 14.96
N ALA A 57 -6.71 -13.43 14.37
CA ALA A 57 -6.35 -14.81 14.03
C ALA A 57 -5.20 -15.26 14.93
N TYR A 58 -5.46 -16.21 15.83
CA TYR A 58 -4.51 -16.79 16.81
C TYR A 58 -3.93 -15.82 17.85
N ASN A 59 -3.62 -14.57 17.51
CA ASN A 59 -3.16 -13.52 18.41
C ASN A 59 -3.80 -12.15 18.02
N HIS A 60 -3.73 -11.16 18.92
CA HIS A 60 -4.39 -9.86 18.71
C HIS A 60 -3.72 -8.96 17.65
N HIS A 61 -2.49 -9.27 17.26
CA HIS A 61 -1.69 -8.48 16.31
C HIS A 61 -1.77 -8.99 14.88
N ARG A 62 -2.58 -10.02 14.67
CA ARG A 62 -2.83 -10.64 13.38
C ARG A 62 -4.33 -10.60 13.10
N LEU A 63 -4.72 -9.95 12.02
CA LEU A 63 -6.10 -9.84 11.56
C LEU A 63 -6.29 -10.67 10.29
N ALA A 64 -7.39 -11.41 10.21
CA ALA A 64 -7.78 -12.16 9.02
C ALA A 64 -9.06 -11.61 8.41
N SER A 65 -9.12 -11.62 7.08
CA SER A 65 -10.32 -11.26 6.34
C SER A 65 -11.48 -12.22 6.68
N PRO A 66 -12.75 -11.77 6.56
CA PRO A 66 -13.90 -12.63 6.83
C PRO A 66 -13.96 -13.91 5.99
N ASP A 67 -13.37 -13.89 4.79
CA ASP A 67 -13.27 -15.04 3.89
C ASP A 67 -12.02 -15.92 4.13
N GLY A 68 -11.16 -15.54 5.08
CA GLY A 68 -9.96 -16.27 5.47
C GLY A 68 -8.82 -16.26 4.44
N THR A 69 -8.93 -15.47 3.37
CA THR A 69 -7.95 -15.48 2.26
C THR A 69 -6.81 -14.48 2.45
N VAL A 70 -7.02 -13.44 3.27
CA VAL A 70 -6.02 -12.40 3.55
C VAL A 70 -5.74 -12.35 5.04
N ARG A 71 -4.46 -12.19 5.37
CA ARG A 71 -3.97 -11.97 6.73
C ARG A 71 -3.07 -10.75 6.73
N VAL A 72 -3.29 -9.88 7.72
CA VAL A 72 -2.39 -8.77 8.06
C VAL A 72 -1.82 -9.03 9.44
N GLU A 73 -0.51 -8.89 9.60
CA GLU A 73 0.19 -9.07 10.86
C GLU A 73 1.09 -7.87 11.12
N ALA A 74 0.96 -7.29 12.31
CA ALA A 74 1.89 -6.32 12.85
C ALA A 74 2.79 -7.05 13.86
N ASP A 75 4.08 -7.18 13.56
CA ASP A 75 5.01 -7.82 14.46
C ASP A 75 5.26 -6.92 15.68
N GLU A 76 4.99 -7.42 16.89
CA GLU A 76 5.15 -6.64 18.12
C GLU A 76 6.60 -6.25 18.40
N THR A 77 7.55 -7.10 18.02
CA THR A 77 8.98 -6.96 18.33
C THR A 77 9.67 -6.06 17.34
N THR A 78 9.45 -6.30 16.05
CA THR A 78 10.09 -5.55 14.96
C THR A 78 9.24 -4.38 14.49
N ARG A 79 7.98 -4.28 14.91
CA ARG A 79 6.99 -3.28 14.44
C ARG A 79 6.79 -3.29 12.92
N ALA A 80 7.32 -4.30 12.23
CA ALA A 80 7.14 -4.51 10.81
C ALA A 80 5.75 -5.09 10.53
N TRP A 81 5.29 -4.89 9.30
CA TRP A 81 3.97 -5.34 8.89
C TRP A 81 4.07 -6.31 7.72
N TRP A 82 3.30 -7.38 7.81
CA TRP A 82 3.19 -8.40 6.78
C TRP A 82 1.75 -8.52 6.32
N VAL A 83 1.57 -8.63 5.01
CA VAL A 83 0.27 -8.89 4.41
C VAL A 83 0.40 -10.10 3.50
N ASP A 84 -0.29 -11.17 3.85
CA ASP A 84 -0.33 -12.42 3.11
C ASP A 84 -1.70 -12.58 2.48
N THR A 85 -1.76 -12.82 1.18
CA THR A 85 -2.96 -13.33 0.54
C THR A 85 -2.71 -14.72 0.00
N ALA A 86 -3.54 -15.67 0.37
CA ALA A 86 -3.34 -17.07 0.04
C ALA A 86 -4.67 -17.82 -0.12
N LEU A 87 -4.58 -18.99 -0.75
CA LEU A 87 -5.68 -19.93 -0.88
C LEU A 87 -5.45 -21.14 0.02
N ARG A 88 -6.55 -21.87 0.31
CA ARG A 88 -6.53 -23.17 1.00
C ARG A 88 -5.80 -23.09 2.35
N ASP A 89 -6.27 -22.23 3.25
CA ASP A 89 -5.70 -22.05 4.59
C ASP A 89 -4.21 -21.71 4.56
N PHE A 90 -3.82 -20.74 3.72
CA PHE A 90 -2.43 -20.29 3.56
C PHE A 90 -1.46 -21.34 3.00
N ARG A 91 -1.94 -22.44 2.41
CA ARG A 91 -1.09 -23.43 1.71
C ARG A 91 -0.60 -22.96 0.35
N THR A 92 -1.25 -21.98 -0.26
CA THR A 92 -0.87 -21.44 -1.57
C THR A 92 -0.84 -19.93 -1.52
N LEU A 93 0.35 -19.37 -1.25
CA LEU A 93 0.57 -17.92 -1.27
C LEU A 93 0.34 -17.37 -2.68
N LEU A 94 -0.55 -16.40 -2.79
CA LEU A 94 -0.84 -15.70 -4.04
C LEU A 94 0.06 -14.50 -4.22
N TRP A 95 0.16 -13.67 -3.18
CA TRP A 95 1.06 -12.52 -3.11
C TRP A 95 1.27 -12.12 -1.65
N GLN A 96 2.39 -11.43 -1.42
CA GLN A 96 2.73 -10.84 -0.14
C GLN A 96 3.10 -9.35 -0.30
N ALA A 97 2.89 -8.59 0.76
CA ALA A 97 3.49 -7.27 0.95
C ALA A 97 4.15 -7.20 2.33
N HIS A 98 5.23 -6.44 2.43
CA HIS A 98 5.97 -6.24 3.68
C HIS A 98 6.39 -4.79 3.83
N PHE A 99 6.23 -4.26 5.04
CA PHE A 99 6.57 -2.89 5.42
C PHE A 99 7.48 -2.92 6.64
N SER A 100 8.62 -2.25 6.54
CA SER A 100 9.56 -2.13 7.67
C SER A 100 8.97 -1.36 8.85
N GLU A 101 9.59 -1.51 10.02
CA GLU A 101 9.29 -0.78 11.28
C GLU A 101 8.95 0.70 11.09
N HIS A 102 9.74 1.39 10.28
CA HIS A 102 9.69 2.84 10.14
C HIS A 102 8.81 3.31 8.97
N THR A 103 8.06 2.41 8.35
CA THR A 103 7.14 2.78 7.27
C THR A 103 6.08 3.71 7.85
N PRO A 104 5.88 4.91 7.30
CA PRO A 104 4.93 5.88 7.85
C PRO A 104 3.51 5.28 8.00
N PRO A 105 2.86 5.44 9.18
CA PRO A 105 1.57 4.83 9.45
C PRO A 105 0.48 5.15 8.41
N HIS A 106 0.42 6.38 7.91
CA HIS A 106 -0.55 6.79 6.88
C HIS A 106 -0.43 5.97 5.59
N LEU A 107 0.77 5.50 5.21
CA LEU A 107 0.96 4.65 4.04
C LEU A 107 0.40 3.25 4.27
N ILE A 108 0.61 2.70 5.47
CA ILE A 108 0.05 1.41 5.87
C ILE A 108 -1.47 1.52 5.97
N THR A 109 -2.01 2.60 6.56
CA THR A 109 -3.46 2.86 6.64
C THR A 109 -4.10 2.98 5.26
N ALA A 110 -3.44 3.66 4.31
CA ALA A 110 -3.92 3.74 2.93
C ALA A 110 -3.95 2.34 2.28
N PHE A 111 -2.91 1.53 2.51
CA PHE A 111 -2.86 0.15 2.04
C PHE A 111 -3.96 -0.72 2.66
N THR A 112 -4.16 -0.68 3.98
CA THR A 112 -5.21 -1.47 4.66
C THR A 112 -6.61 -1.00 4.30
N THR A 113 -6.80 0.29 4.04
CA THR A 113 -8.05 0.80 3.45
C THR A 113 -8.31 0.18 2.09
N ALA A 114 -7.31 0.13 1.22
CA ALA A 114 -7.43 -0.51 -0.09
C ALA A 114 -7.75 -2.01 0.00
N LEU A 115 -7.18 -2.73 0.99
CA LEU A 115 -7.51 -4.15 1.24
C LEU A 115 -8.99 -4.38 1.53
N THR A 116 -9.67 -3.39 2.09
CA THR A 116 -11.08 -3.49 2.49
C THR A 116 -12.05 -2.92 1.46
N ASP A 117 -11.57 -2.27 0.39
CA ASP A 117 -12.44 -1.73 -0.65
C ASP A 117 -13.05 -2.89 -1.48
N PRO A 118 -14.39 -3.04 -1.49
CA PRO A 118 -15.05 -4.12 -2.22
C PRO A 118 -15.07 -3.91 -3.74
N ARG A 119 -14.48 -2.83 -4.28
CA ARG A 119 -14.45 -2.50 -5.71
C ARG A 119 -13.10 -2.85 -6.34
N PRO A 120 -12.81 -4.14 -6.63
CA PRO A 120 -11.64 -4.45 -7.44
C PRO A 120 -11.84 -3.89 -8.85
N VAL A 121 -10.78 -3.34 -9.46
CA VAL A 121 -10.80 -3.11 -10.91
C VAL A 121 -10.80 -4.48 -11.58
N PRO A 122 -11.68 -4.75 -12.55
CA PRO A 122 -11.65 -5.99 -13.31
C PRO A 122 -10.29 -6.15 -14.01
N ARG A 123 -9.55 -7.24 -13.72
CA ARG A 123 -8.21 -7.49 -14.28
C ARG A 123 -8.14 -8.71 -15.19
N THR A 124 -9.25 -9.12 -15.79
CA THR A 124 -9.24 -10.25 -16.71
C THR A 124 -9.19 -9.77 -18.15
N ALA A 125 -8.28 -10.36 -18.94
CA ALA A 125 -8.26 -10.17 -20.39
C ALA A 125 -9.56 -10.65 -21.05
N SER A 126 -10.25 -11.61 -20.42
CA SER A 126 -11.58 -12.12 -20.79
C SER A 126 -12.34 -12.62 -19.55
N PRO A 127 -13.68 -12.57 -19.50
CA PRO A 127 -14.49 -13.14 -18.42
C PRO A 127 -14.19 -14.62 -18.12
N SER A 128 -13.67 -15.36 -19.11
CA SER A 128 -13.29 -16.77 -19.04
C SER A 128 -11.88 -17.01 -18.46
N SER A 129 -11.07 -15.96 -18.32
CA SER A 129 -9.66 -16.05 -17.89
C SER A 129 -9.48 -15.87 -16.38
N LEU A 130 -10.56 -16.00 -15.60
CA LEU A 130 -10.52 -15.88 -14.15
C LEU A 130 -9.65 -17.01 -13.55
N PRO A 131 -8.81 -16.71 -12.53
CA PRO A 131 -7.95 -17.72 -11.96
C PRO A 131 -8.79 -18.82 -11.29
N THR A 132 -8.81 -20.00 -11.90
CA THR A 132 -9.51 -21.22 -11.43
C THR A 132 -8.91 -21.83 -10.16
N ARG A 133 -8.04 -21.12 -9.44
CA ARG A 133 -7.23 -21.73 -8.37
C ARG A 133 -8.01 -22.08 -7.10
N SER A 134 -9.25 -21.63 -6.93
CA SER A 134 -10.15 -22.08 -5.84
C SER A 134 -11.63 -21.71 -6.12
N PRO A 135 -12.38 -22.51 -6.89
CA PRO A 135 -13.78 -22.21 -7.24
C PRO A 135 -14.75 -22.26 -6.04
N GLY A 136 -14.37 -22.85 -4.91
CA GLY A 136 -15.22 -22.95 -3.72
C GLY A 136 -15.26 -21.71 -2.81
N PHE A 137 -14.40 -20.72 -3.04
CA PHE A 137 -14.28 -19.51 -2.19
C PHE A 137 -14.59 -18.21 -2.95
N ILE A 138 -15.02 -18.29 -4.22
CA ILE A 138 -15.27 -17.13 -5.05
C ILE A 138 -16.76 -17.04 -5.36
N THR A 139 -17.46 -16.12 -4.70
CA THR A 139 -18.79 -15.69 -5.15
C THR A 139 -18.60 -14.65 -6.26
N ARG A 140 -18.95 -15.02 -7.49
CA ARG A 140 -18.84 -14.13 -8.65
C ARG A 140 -20.10 -13.27 -8.77
N SER A 141 -19.96 -11.97 -8.61
CA SER A 141 -20.95 -10.99 -9.05
C SER A 141 -20.41 -10.23 -10.26
N HIS A 142 -21.27 -10.00 -11.25
CA HIS A 142 -20.96 -9.13 -12.38
C HIS A 142 -21.69 -7.82 -12.17
N ARG A 143 -20.98 -6.72 -12.37
CA ARG A 143 -21.56 -5.39 -12.40
C ARG A 143 -21.08 -4.68 -13.64
N GLU A 144 -22.01 -4.26 -14.48
CA GLU A 144 -21.68 -3.37 -15.59
C GLU A 144 -21.31 -2.00 -15.03
N VAL A 145 -20.13 -1.53 -15.41
CA VAL A 145 -19.66 -0.18 -15.11
C VAL A 145 -19.56 0.54 -16.44
N ALA A 146 -20.22 1.69 -16.56
CA ALA A 146 -20.19 2.46 -17.79
C ALA A 146 -18.75 2.90 -18.09
N ALA A 147 -18.31 2.79 -19.35
CA ALA A 147 -16.95 3.18 -19.74
C ALA A 147 -16.64 4.64 -19.39
N THR A 148 -17.65 5.51 -19.41
CA THR A 148 -17.55 6.92 -18.98
C THR A 148 -17.24 7.06 -17.49
N GLN A 149 -17.71 6.16 -16.63
CA GLN A 149 -17.38 6.16 -15.21
C GLN A 149 -15.93 5.75 -14.99
N VAL A 150 -15.44 4.76 -15.73
CA VAL A 150 -14.02 4.33 -15.65
C VAL A 150 -13.10 5.45 -16.15
N ALA A 151 -13.41 6.03 -17.30
CA ALA A 151 -12.67 7.16 -17.85
C ALA A 151 -12.70 8.37 -16.91
N GLY A 152 -13.88 8.71 -16.35
CA GLY A 152 -14.02 9.80 -15.38
C GLY A 152 -13.23 9.57 -14.09
N ALA A 153 -13.21 8.34 -13.56
CA ALA A 153 -12.38 8.02 -12.40
C ALA A 153 -10.88 8.17 -12.70
N LEU A 154 -10.43 7.78 -13.90
CA LEU A 154 -9.05 7.97 -14.32
C LEU A 154 -8.71 9.46 -14.50
N GLU A 155 -9.57 10.22 -15.17
CA GLU A 155 -9.39 11.67 -15.36
C GLU A 155 -9.36 12.41 -14.02
N GLU A 156 -10.27 12.09 -13.10
CA GLU A 156 -10.30 12.68 -11.77
C GLU A 156 -9.05 12.32 -10.97
N ARG A 157 -8.57 11.08 -11.07
CA ARG A 157 -7.31 10.67 -10.45
C ARG A 157 -6.12 11.44 -11.03
N ILE A 158 -6.03 11.55 -12.35
CA ILE A 158 -4.97 12.32 -13.04
C ILE A 158 -5.04 13.79 -12.60
N ARG A 159 -6.23 14.38 -12.56
CA ARG A 159 -6.45 15.77 -12.15
C ARG A 159 -6.05 16.00 -10.70
N SER A 160 -6.47 15.12 -9.79
CA SER A 160 -6.09 15.16 -8.37
C SER A 160 -4.58 15.06 -8.17
N LEU A 161 -3.91 14.12 -8.87
CA LEU A 161 -2.45 13.98 -8.84
C LEU A 161 -1.75 15.22 -9.43
N ALA A 162 -2.24 15.77 -10.53
CA ALA A 162 -1.69 16.96 -11.17
C ALA A 162 -1.86 18.23 -10.31
N ALA A 163 -3.00 18.36 -9.63
CA ALA A 163 -3.28 19.45 -8.71
C ALA A 163 -2.33 19.43 -7.51
N ARG A 164 -2.06 18.25 -6.94
CA ARG A 164 -1.07 18.05 -5.86
C ARG A 164 0.33 18.50 -6.26
N ARG A 165 0.74 18.22 -7.50
CA ARG A 165 2.06 18.63 -8.04
C ARG A 165 2.19 20.15 -8.28
N SER A 166 1.07 20.86 -8.38
CA SER A 166 1.03 22.29 -8.73
C SER A 166 0.91 23.22 -7.51
N GLY A 167 0.97 22.68 -6.28
CA GLY A 167 1.05 23.47 -5.06
C GLY A 167 2.29 24.39 -5.04
N PRO A 168 2.26 25.52 -4.29
CA PRO A 168 3.32 26.51 -4.32
C PRO A 168 4.66 25.85 -3.97
N PRO A 169 5.75 26.19 -4.66
CA PRO A 169 7.06 25.63 -4.34
C PRO A 169 7.38 25.98 -2.89
N THR A 170 7.56 24.96 -2.06
CA THR A 170 8.31 25.13 -0.82
C THR A 170 9.69 25.63 -1.23
N THR A 171 9.99 26.89 -0.88
CA THR A 171 11.32 27.47 -1.02
C THR A 171 12.28 26.65 -0.17
N SER A 172 12.89 25.63 -0.78
CA SER A 172 14.10 25.00 -0.26
C SER A 172 15.23 26.01 -0.45
N THR A 173 15.46 26.83 0.57
CA THR A 173 16.71 27.61 0.68
C THR A 173 17.79 26.65 1.18
N HIS A 174 18.22 25.72 0.33
CA HIS A 174 19.47 25.00 0.56
C HIS A 174 20.41 25.28 -0.63
N PRO A 175 21.49 26.06 -0.44
CA PRO A 175 22.48 26.21 -1.49
C PRO A 175 23.14 24.85 -1.78
N PRO A 176 23.52 24.57 -3.03
CA PRO A 176 24.20 23.33 -3.38
C PRO A 176 25.59 23.33 -2.74
N GLN A 177 25.78 22.50 -1.70
CA GLN A 177 27.11 22.19 -1.18
C GLN A 177 27.81 21.29 -2.21
N ARG A 178 28.77 21.90 -2.92
CA ARG A 178 29.72 21.21 -3.80
C ARG A 178 30.55 20.24 -2.92
N PRO A 179 30.69 18.95 -3.29
CA PRO A 179 31.56 18.05 -2.56
C PRO A 179 33.00 18.56 -2.62
N GLN A 180 33.59 18.88 -1.46
CA GLN A 180 35.02 19.10 -1.34
C GLN A 180 35.73 17.75 -1.48
N ALA A 181 36.48 17.60 -2.57
CA ALA A 181 37.41 16.50 -2.73
C ALA A 181 38.61 16.74 -1.81
N GLU A 182 38.64 16.08 -0.65
CA GLU A 182 39.85 16.01 0.17
C GLU A 182 40.91 15.16 -0.55
N ARG A 183 41.86 15.84 -1.18
CA ARG A 183 43.15 15.27 -1.55
C ARG A 183 43.99 15.13 -0.29
N HIS A 184 44.00 13.96 0.33
CA HIS A 184 45.07 13.61 1.27
C HIS A 184 46.25 12.98 0.51
N ARG A 185 47.30 13.79 0.45
CA ARG A 185 48.65 13.52 -0.07
C ARG A 185 49.37 12.58 0.89
N GLN A 186 50.15 11.69 0.30
CA GLN A 186 51.19 10.87 0.91
C GLN A 186 52.10 11.65 1.88
N ARG A 187 52.44 11.04 3.02
CA ARG A 187 53.83 10.97 3.50
C ARG A 187 54.05 9.78 4.41
#